data_AF-A0A3D1BX99-F1
#
_entry.id   AF-A0A3D1BX99-F1
#
_cell.length_a   1.000
_cell.length_b   1.000
_cell.length_c   1.000
_cell.angle_alpha   90.00
_cell.angle_beta   90.00
_cell.angle_gamma   90.00
#
_symmetry.space_group_name_H-M   'P 1'
#
loop_
_entity.id
_entity.type
_entity.pdbx_description
1 polymer ?
#
loop_
_entity_poly.entity_id
_entity_poly.type
_entity_poly.pdbx_seq_one_letter_code
_entity_poly.pdbx_strand_id
1 'polypeptide(L)' 'GSPAITTRGFKEKEADMVAQMIADILDHPHDEKVINETKAKVVALTSQFPVYGS' A
#
# COMPACT_ATOMS: atom_id res chain seq x y z
N GLY A 1 -7.68 2.37 -8.40
CA GLY A 1 -7.91 3.83 -8.46
C GLY A 1 -8.42 4.32 -7.12
N SER A 2 -8.28 5.62 -6.83
CA SER A 2 -8.64 6.27 -5.56
C SER A 2 -10.02 5.90 -4.97
N PRO A 3 -11.09 5.59 -5.76
CA PRO A 3 -12.36 5.17 -5.18
C PRO A 3 -12.32 3.84 -4.41
N ALA A 4 -11.40 2.93 -4.76
CA ALA A 4 -11.30 1.60 -4.15
C ALA A 4 -10.60 1.61 -2.79
N ILE A 5 -9.76 2.62 -2.53
CA ILE A 5 -9.05 2.75 -1.24
C ILE A 5 -9.88 3.55 -0.25
N THR A 6 -10.56 4.62 -0.69
CA THR A 6 -11.41 5.44 0.19
C THR A 6 -12.66 4.68 0.66
N THR A 7 -13.22 3.79 -0.18
CA THR A 7 -14.32 2.89 0.23
C THR A 7 -13.92 1.83 1.24
N ARG A 8 -12.62 1.48 1.33
CA ARG A 8 -12.07 0.60 2.38
C ARG A 8 -11.78 1.32 3.70
N GLY A 9 -11.95 2.64 3.76
CA GLY A 9 -11.63 3.44 4.94
C GLY A 9 -10.21 4.00 4.97
N PHE A 10 -9.45 3.94 3.86
CA PHE A 10 -8.18 4.65 3.76
C PHE A 10 -8.42 6.16 3.86
N LYS A 11 -7.59 6.83 4.66
CA LYS A 11 -7.51 8.29 4.74
C LYS A 11 -6.26 8.75 3.99
N GLU A 12 -6.02 10.07 4.04
CA GLU A 12 -4.89 10.70 3.36
C GLU A 12 -3.54 10.12 3.81
N LYS A 13 -3.38 9.76 5.09
CA LYS A 13 -2.15 9.17 5.61
C LYS A 13 -1.83 7.81 4.97
N GLU A 14 -2.83 6.96 4.78
CA GLU A 14 -2.67 5.66 4.14
C GLU A 14 -2.45 5.80 2.64
N ALA A 15 -3.06 6.81 2.01
CA ALA A 15 -2.79 7.15 0.61
C ALA A 15 -1.34 7.62 0.41
N ASP A 16 -0.83 8.50 1.28
CA ASP A 16 0.56 8.96 1.26
C ASP A 16 1.54 7.81 1.47
N MET A 17 1.26 6.91 2.42
CA MET A 17 2.08 5.72 2.65
C MET A 17 2.17 4.83 1.40
N VAL A 18 1.05 4.61 0.72
CA VAL A 18 1.03 3.84 -0.54
C VAL A 18 1.79 4.58 -1.65
N ALA A 19 1.65 5.91 -1.74
CA ALA A 19 2.39 6.71 -2.71
C ALA A 19 3.90 6.62 -2.50
N GLN A 20 4.37 6.70 -1.25
CA GLN A 20 5.79 6.50 -0.93
C GLN A 20 6.27 5.09 -1.28
N MET A 21 5.49 4.06 -0.95
CA MET A 21 5.82 2.68 -1.32
C MET A 21 5.94 2.48 -2.85
N ILE A 22 5.09 3.16 -3.63
CA ILE A 22 5.16 3.15 -5.09
C ILE A 22 6.39 3.91 -5.58
N ALA A 23 6.73 5.04 -4.96
CA ALA A 23 7.94 5.81 -5.27
C ALA A 23 9.23 5.00 -4.99
N ASP A 24 9.31 4.32 -3.84
CA ASP A 24 10.46 3.49 -3.46
C ASP A 24 10.70 2.36 -4.47
N ILE A 25 9.63 1.72 -4.98
CA ILE A 25 9.73 0.69 -6.02
C ILE A 25 10.14 1.29 -7.37
N LEU A 26 9.64 2.49 -7.71
CA LEU A 26 9.99 3.17 -8.96
C LEU A 26 11.44 3.64 -8.99
N ASP A 27 11.98 4.08 -7.85
CA ASP A 27 13.40 4.46 -7.72
C ASP A 27 14.33 3.24 -7.71
N HIS A 28 13.87 2.11 -7.15
CA HIS A 28 14.64 0.87 -7.05
C HIS A 28 13.89 -0.35 -7.66
N PRO A 29 13.64 -0.36 -8.98
CA PRO A 29 12.76 -1.34 -9.61
C PRO A 29 13.34 -2.76 -9.65
N HIS A 30 14.66 -2.91 -9.49
CA HIS A 30 15.36 -4.19 -9.53
C HIS A 30 15.82 -4.66 -8.15
N ASP A 31 15.50 -3.93 -7.07
CA ASP A 31 15.89 -4.31 -5.72
C ASP A 31 14.82 -5.24 -5.11
N GLU A 32 15.09 -6.54 -5.14
CA GLU A 32 14.21 -7.57 -4.57
C GLU A 32 13.96 -7.38 -3.07
N LYS A 33 14.87 -6.71 -2.35
CA LYS A 33 14.71 -6.42 -0.93
C LYS A 33 13.64 -5.35 -0.71
N VAL A 34 13.70 -4.26 -1.48
CA VAL A 34 12.69 -3.18 -1.46
C VAL A 34 11.32 -3.72 -1.85
N ILE A 35 11.26 -4.59 -2.86
CA ILE A 35 10.01 -5.24 -3.29
C ILE A 35 9.41 -6.09 -2.16
N ASN A 36 10.23 -6.92 -1.48
CA ASN A 36 9.76 -7.76 -0.39
C ASN A 36 9.32 -6.96 0.83
N GLU A 37 10.07 -5.92 1.20
CA GLU A 37 9.70 -5.02 2.30
C GLU A 37 8.41 -4.26 2.00
N THR A 38 8.28 -3.71 0.80
CA THR A 38 7.06 -3.00 0.38
C THR A 38 5.87 -3.95 0.32
N LYS A 39 6.05 -5.18 -0.16
CA LYS A 39 4.98 -6.20 -0.14
C LYS A 39 4.51 -6.50 1.27
N ALA A 40 5.42 -6.64 2.24
CA ALA A 40 5.05 -6.86 3.65
C ALA A 40 4.28 -5.67 4.22
N LYS A 41 4.71 -4.43 3.93
CA LYS A 41 4.01 -3.20 4.35
C LYS A 41 2.61 -3.11 3.75
N VAL A 42 2.45 -3.41 2.46
CA VAL A 42 1.15 -3.40 1.77
C VAL A 42 0.21 -4.46 2.35
N VAL A 43 0.70 -5.67 2.64
CA VAL A 43 -0.12 -6.72 3.28
C VAL A 43 -0.58 -6.27 4.66
N ALA A 44 0.32 -5.74 5.50
CA ALA A 44 -0.03 -5.26 6.83
C ALA A 44 -1.08 -4.12 6.79
N LEU A 45 -0.96 -3.22 5.81
CA LEU A 45 -1.91 -2.12 5.61
C LEU A 45 -3.26 -2.63 5.12
N THR A 46 -3.29 -3.52 4.12
CA THR A 46 -4.53 -4.08 3.58
C THR A 46 -5.24 -5.04 4.56
N SER A 47 -4.51 -5.71 5.45
CA SER A 47 -5.10 -6.48 6.56
C SER A 47 -5.84 -5.62 7.59
N GLN A 48 -5.44 -4.36 7.78
CA GLN A 48 -6.14 -3.43 8.67
C GLN A 48 -7.44 -2.88 8.06
N PHE A 49 -7.56 -2.91 6.73
CA PHE A 49 -8.71 -2.39 5.98
C PHE A 49 -9.28 -3.47 5.05
N PRO A 50 -9.95 -4.50 5.61
CA PRO A 50 -10.53 -5.59 4.83
C PRO A 50 -11.62 -5.07 3.89
N VAL A 51 -11.62 -5.60 2.66
CA VAL A 51 -12.52 -5.20 1.56
C VAL A 51 -13.94 -5.70 1.76
N TYR A 52 -14.05 -6.89 2.35
CA TYR A 52 -15.30 -7.56 2.63
C TYR A 52 -15.35 -7.71 4.15
N GLY A 53 -15.99 -6.74 4.81
CA GLY A 53 -16.44 -6.96 6.18
C GLY A 53 -17.47 -8.08 6.16
N SER A 54 -17.12 -9.22 6.74
CA SER A 54 -18.11 -10.17 7.28
C SER A 54 -18.31 -9.84 8.74
#